data_AF-A0A9E7SR77-F1
#
_entry.id   AF-A0A9E7SR77-F1
#
_cell.length_a   1.000
_cell.length_b   1.000
_cell.length_c   1.000
_cell.angle_alpha   90.00
_cell.angle_beta   90.00
_cell.angle_gamma   90.00
#
_symmetry.space_group_name_H-M   'P 1'
#
loop_
_entity.id
_entity.type
_entity.pdbx_description
1 polymer ?
#
loop_
_entity_poly.entity_id
_entity_poly.type
_entity_poly.pdbx_seq_one_letter_code
_entity_poly.pdbx_strand_id
1 'polypeptide(L)'
;MIHQRFKTEKEKLKFKQILEGILKLSTKELLAYWMDQEVKEAEMYHRLYTMSKEVNWDEQVSKLFLDMYKDCLEHAETLLKLYRTTYPNEEVIMVDLPALEVELSEEQLRDLVYHGRLRGILEHLMETEKIARDVYEYLSKQTTDEEIKDTLIPLFG
;
A
#
# COMPACT_ATOMS: atom_id res chain seq x y z
N MET A 1 18.77 12.43 2.40
CA MET A 1 19.52 11.16 2.53
C MET A 1 18.54 10.03 2.33
N ILE A 2 18.65 9.29 1.23
CA ILE A 2 17.84 8.09 0.99
C ILE A 2 18.41 6.99 1.89
N HIS A 3 17.76 6.71 3.02
CA HIS A 3 18.06 5.49 3.76
C HIS A 3 17.65 4.31 2.88
N GLN A 4 18.61 3.43 2.58
CA GLN A 4 18.40 2.23 1.77
C GLN A 4 17.51 1.26 2.54
N ARG A 5 16.19 1.33 2.32
CA ARG A 5 15.21 0.34 2.82
C ARG A 5 15.62 -1.09 2.47
N PHE A 6 16.18 -1.28 1.28
CA PHE A 6 16.79 -2.53 0.85
C PHE A 6 18.23 -2.62 1.32
N LYS A 7 18.43 -3.31 2.44
CA LYS A 7 19.73 -3.50 3.09
C LYS A 7 20.53 -4.62 2.44
N THR A 8 19.85 -5.48 1.66
CA THR A 8 20.45 -6.63 1.01
C THR A 8 20.17 -6.66 -0.50
N GLU A 9 21.10 -7.24 -1.27
CA GLU A 9 20.90 -7.48 -2.71
C GLU A 9 19.70 -8.39 -2.98
N LYS A 10 19.36 -9.27 -2.05
CA LYS A 10 18.17 -10.13 -2.12
C LYS A 10 16.88 -9.31 -2.08
N GLU A 11 16.78 -8.32 -1.19
CA GLU A 11 15.61 -7.44 -1.10
C GLU A 11 15.49 -6.55 -2.33
N LYS A 12 16.59 -6.01 -2.85
CA LYS A 12 16.60 -5.24 -4.11
C LYS A 12 16.13 -6.08 -5.29
N LEU A 13 16.61 -7.32 -5.39
CA LEU A 13 16.21 -8.25 -6.44
C LEU A 13 14.71 -8.57 -6.35
N LYS A 14 14.21 -8.85 -5.14
CA LYS A 14 12.78 -9.10 -4.91
C LYS A 14 11.93 -7.90 -5.31
N PHE A 15 12.32 -6.69 -4.91
CA PHE A 15 11.63 -5.46 -5.30
C PHE A 15 11.61 -5.27 -6.82
N LYS A 16 12.75 -5.49 -7.49
CA LYS A 16 12.84 -5.42 -8.95
C LYS A 16 11.90 -6.43 -9.63
N GLN A 17 11.81 -7.66 -9.11
CA GLN A 17 10.92 -8.70 -9.64
C GLN A 17 9.44 -8.30 -9.50
N ILE A 18 9.07 -7.69 -8.37
CA ILE A 18 7.71 -7.17 -8.16
C ILE A 18 7.40 -6.07 -9.18
N LEU A 19 8.30 -5.08 -9.35
CA LEU A 19 8.13 -4.02 -10.34
C LEU A 19 8.00 -4.56 -11.78
N GLU A 20 8.83 -5.52 -12.15
CA GLU A 20 8.74 -6.19 -13.46
C GLU A 20 7.44 -6.99 -13.63
N GLY A 21 6.86 -7.49 -12.54
CA GLY A 21 5.55 -8.13 -12.52
C GLY A 21 4.43 -7.11 -12.75
N ILE A 22 4.45 -6.01 -11.99
CA ILE A 22 3.46 -4.92 -12.11
C ILE A 22 3.46 -4.34 -13.53
N LEU A 23 4.63 -4.13 -14.14
CA LEU A 23 4.75 -3.61 -15.51
C LEU A 23 4.15 -4.53 -16.59
N LYS A 24 3.90 -5.79 -16.28
CA LYS A 24 3.30 -6.76 -17.22
C LYS A 24 1.80 -6.91 -17.04
N LEU A 25 1.24 -6.32 -15.98
CA LEU A 25 -0.19 -6.36 -15.73
C LEU A 25 -0.93 -5.53 -16.79
N SER A 26 -2.07 -6.04 -17.24
CA SER A 26 -3.08 -5.24 -17.93
C SER A 26 -3.68 -4.19 -17.00
N THR A 27 -4.32 -3.16 -17.53
CA THR A 27 -5.05 -2.13 -16.76
C THR A 27 -6.00 -2.75 -15.74
N LYS A 28 -6.72 -3.79 -16.13
CA LYS A 28 -7.66 -4.53 -15.28
C LYS A 28 -6.96 -5.21 -14.11
N GLU A 29 -5.86 -5.91 -14.39
CA GLU A 29 -5.05 -6.55 -13.34
C GLU A 29 -4.40 -5.50 -12.44
N LEU A 30 -3.94 -4.38 -13.00
CA LEU A 30 -3.33 -3.31 -12.23
C LEU A 30 -4.32 -2.68 -11.24
N LEU A 31 -5.55 -2.42 -11.67
CA LEU A 31 -6.62 -1.96 -10.77
C LEU A 31 -6.91 -2.98 -9.66
N ALA A 32 -7.01 -4.26 -10.01
CA ALA A 32 -7.23 -5.32 -9.05
C ALA A 32 -6.09 -5.46 -8.04
N TYR A 33 -4.85 -5.34 -8.51
CA TYR A 33 -3.66 -5.35 -7.68
C TYR A 33 -3.67 -4.20 -6.68
N TRP A 34 -3.95 -2.98 -7.11
CA TRP A 34 -3.99 -1.82 -6.20
C TRP A 34 -5.13 -1.87 -5.20
N MET A 35 -6.31 -2.36 -5.59
CA MET A 35 -7.39 -2.60 -4.62
C MET A 35 -6.94 -3.53 -3.50
N ASP A 36 -6.25 -4.63 -3.85
CA ASP A 36 -5.75 -5.59 -2.87
C ASP A 36 -4.67 -4.98 -1.96
N GLN A 37 -3.79 -4.12 -2.50
CA GLN A 37 -2.81 -3.37 -1.68
C GLN A 37 -3.49 -2.45 -0.65
N GLU A 38 -4.45 -1.63 -1.08
CA GLU A 38 -5.19 -0.72 -0.18
C GLU A 38 -5.92 -1.50 0.94
N VAL A 39 -6.52 -2.65 0.61
CA VAL A 39 -7.18 -3.51 1.61
C VAL A 39 -6.17 -4.06 2.63
N LYS A 40 -4.99 -4.49 2.18
CA LYS A 40 -3.92 -5.00 3.06
C LYS A 40 -3.35 -3.91 3.97
N GLU A 41 -3.16 -2.71 3.45
CA GLU A 41 -2.76 -1.54 4.24
C GLU A 41 -3.81 -1.19 5.28
N ALA A 42 -5.09 -1.17 4.89
CA ALA A 42 -6.20 -0.96 5.81
C ALA A 42 -6.17 -2.00 6.96
N GLU A 43 -5.99 -3.28 6.65
CA GLU A 43 -5.85 -4.32 7.69
C GLU A 43 -4.68 -4.05 8.64
N MET A 44 -3.53 -3.64 8.13
CA MET A 44 -2.36 -3.29 8.94
C MET A 44 -2.67 -2.10 9.86
N TYR A 45 -3.26 -1.03 9.34
CA TYR A 45 -3.60 0.16 10.11
C TYR A 45 -4.65 -0.12 11.19
N HIS A 46 -5.65 -0.95 10.89
CA HIS A 46 -6.63 -1.39 11.88
C HIS A 46 -6.00 -2.23 13.00
N ARG A 47 -5.02 -3.09 12.67
CA ARG A 47 -4.24 -3.82 13.67
C ARG A 47 -3.42 -2.87 14.55
N LEU A 48 -2.74 -1.88 13.96
CA LEU A 48 -2.01 -0.86 14.69
C LEU A 48 -2.90 -0.07 15.65
N TYR A 49 -4.09 0.34 15.20
CA TYR A 49 -5.12 0.98 16.02
C TYR A 49 -5.53 0.10 17.20
N THR A 50 -5.81 -1.18 16.94
CA THR A 50 -6.25 -2.12 17.97
C THR A 50 -5.16 -2.31 19.02
N MET A 51 -3.93 -2.58 18.59
CA MET A 51 -2.80 -2.79 19.52
C MET A 51 -2.45 -1.51 20.28
N SER A 52 -2.49 -0.33 19.64
CA SER A 52 -2.20 0.94 20.33
C SER A 52 -3.20 1.24 21.45
N LYS A 53 -4.47 0.83 21.28
CA LYS A 53 -5.48 0.87 22.34
C LYS A 53 -5.17 -0.11 23.47
N GLU A 54 -4.76 -1.35 23.15
CA GLU A 54 -4.42 -2.37 24.16
C GLU A 54 -3.29 -1.93 25.09
N VAL A 55 -2.26 -1.26 24.55
CA VAL A 55 -1.11 -0.77 25.32
C VAL A 55 -1.29 0.65 25.87
N ASN A 56 -2.50 1.21 25.78
CA ASN A 56 -2.84 2.57 26.24
C ASN A 56 -1.88 3.65 25.72
N TRP A 57 -1.54 3.60 24.43
CA TRP A 57 -0.87 4.72 23.78
C TRP A 57 -1.75 5.97 23.77
N ASP A 58 -1.14 7.12 23.52
CA ASP A 58 -1.84 8.38 23.36
C ASP A 58 -3.01 8.23 22.36
N GLU A 59 -4.17 8.75 22.73
CA GLU A 59 -5.38 8.62 21.93
C GLU A 59 -5.21 9.22 20.52
N GLN A 60 -4.40 10.27 20.38
CA GLN A 60 -4.09 10.87 19.08
C GLN A 60 -3.35 9.90 18.16
N VAL A 61 -2.48 9.05 18.72
CA VAL A 61 -1.75 8.03 17.95
C VAL A 61 -2.70 6.94 17.48
N SER A 62 -3.59 6.48 18.38
CA SER A 62 -4.62 5.51 18.00
C SER A 62 -5.56 6.09 16.94
N LYS A 63 -5.97 7.34 17.11
CA LYS A 63 -6.82 8.04 16.14
C LYS A 63 -6.14 8.16 14.78
N LEU A 64 -4.84 8.49 14.73
CA LEU A 64 -4.08 8.54 13.49
C LEU A 64 -4.17 7.21 12.73
N PHE A 65 -3.91 6.07 13.39
CA PHE A 65 -4.01 4.77 12.73
C PHE A 65 -5.45 4.45 12.25
N LEU A 66 -6.46 4.87 13.01
CA LEU A 66 -7.85 4.70 12.61
C LEU A 66 -8.21 5.57 11.39
N ASP A 67 -7.68 6.78 11.30
CA ASP A 67 -7.91 7.67 10.17
C ASP A 67 -7.21 7.12 8.91
N MET A 68 -5.95 6.67 9.02
CA MET A 68 -5.24 5.98 7.91
C MET A 68 -5.97 4.72 7.43
N TYR A 69 -6.54 3.93 8.35
CA TYR A 69 -7.38 2.78 7.98
C TYR A 69 -8.57 3.18 7.10
N LYS A 70 -9.24 4.29 7.43
CA LYS A 70 -10.39 4.76 6.64
C LYS A 70 -9.96 5.27 5.28
N ASP A 71 -8.85 6.01 5.22
CA ASP A 71 -8.32 6.54 3.96
C ASP A 71 -8.05 5.40 2.97
N CYS A 72 -7.38 4.32 3.40
CA CYS A 72 -7.16 3.13 2.56
C CYS A 72 -8.48 2.46 2.10
N LEU A 73 -9.50 2.40 2.96
CA LEU A 73 -10.80 1.86 2.55
C LEU A 73 -11.50 2.75 1.52
N GLU A 74 -11.40 4.07 1.65
CA GLU A 74 -11.95 5.02 0.69
C GLU A 74 -11.23 4.91 -0.67
N HIS A 75 -9.92 4.70 -0.66
CA HIS A 75 -9.14 4.41 -1.87
C HIS A 75 -9.54 3.09 -2.52
N ALA A 76 -9.65 2.01 -1.75
CA ALA A 76 -10.11 0.71 -2.25
C ALA A 76 -11.52 0.80 -2.86
N GLU A 77 -12.44 1.54 -2.22
CA GLU A 77 -13.78 1.76 -2.76
C GLU A 77 -13.76 2.58 -4.05
N THR A 78 -12.89 3.59 -4.13
CA THR A 78 -12.71 4.42 -5.34
C THR A 78 -12.20 3.59 -6.50
N LEU A 79 -11.19 2.77 -6.28
CA LEU A 79 -10.66 1.81 -7.27
C LEU A 79 -11.72 0.79 -7.69
N LEU A 80 -12.54 0.29 -6.75
CA LEU A 80 -13.62 -0.65 -7.07
C LEU A 80 -14.69 0.00 -7.93
N LYS A 81 -15.12 1.23 -7.61
CA LYS A 81 -16.08 1.99 -8.42
C LYS A 81 -15.56 2.19 -9.83
N LEU A 82 -14.28 2.55 -9.96
CA LEU A 82 -13.64 2.67 -11.26
C LEU A 82 -13.63 1.33 -12.01
N TYR A 83 -13.17 0.25 -11.39
CA TYR A 83 -13.16 -1.09 -11.99
C TYR A 83 -14.54 -1.49 -12.51
N ARG A 84 -15.60 -1.28 -11.71
CA ARG A 84 -16.98 -1.62 -12.09
C ARG A 84 -17.55 -0.69 -13.16
N THR A 85 -17.03 0.53 -13.27
CA THR A 85 -17.43 1.45 -14.35
C THR A 85 -16.75 1.06 -15.66
N THR A 86 -15.45 0.72 -15.62
CA THR A 86 -14.66 0.31 -16.79
C THR A 86 -15.03 -1.11 -17.26
N TYR A 87 -15.34 -2.02 -16.33
CA TYR A 87 -15.64 -3.43 -16.58
C TYR A 87 -16.98 -3.87 -15.92
N PRO A 88 -18.14 -3.34 -16.39
CA PRO A 88 -19.42 -3.44 -15.68
C PRO A 88 -20.01 -4.84 -15.51
N ASN A 89 -19.52 -5.83 -16.26
CA ASN A 89 -20.02 -7.21 -16.20
C ASN A 89 -18.91 -8.22 -15.83
N GLU A 90 -17.74 -7.73 -15.43
CA GLU A 90 -16.62 -8.60 -15.06
C GLU A 90 -16.46 -8.64 -13.55
N GLU A 91 -16.10 -9.82 -13.02
CA GLU A 91 -15.68 -9.95 -11.63
C GLU A 91 -14.31 -9.33 -11.43
N VAL A 92 -14.03 -8.91 -10.19
CA VAL A 92 -12.68 -8.47 -9.81
C VAL A 92 -11.78 -9.70 -9.85
N ILE A 93 -10.75 -9.64 -10.68
CA ILE A 93 -9.77 -10.70 -10.79
C ILE A 93 -8.80 -10.67 -9.61
N MET A 94 -8.27 -11.83 -9.22
CA MET A 94 -7.17 -11.88 -8.26
C MET A 94 -5.84 -11.85 -9.01
N VAL A 95 -4.91 -11.02 -8.54
CA VAL A 95 -3.56 -10.93 -9.09
C VAL A 95 -2.59 -11.62 -8.13
N ASP A 96 -1.94 -12.68 -8.61
CA ASP A 96 -0.90 -13.38 -7.85
C ASP A 96 0.45 -12.67 -7.99
N LEU A 97 0.53 -11.47 -7.39
CA LEU A 97 1.78 -10.73 -7.23
C LEU A 97 1.98 -10.36 -5.76
N PRO A 98 3.22 -10.43 -5.25
CA PRO A 98 3.51 -9.94 -3.91
C PRO A 98 3.18 -8.45 -3.77
N ALA A 99 2.87 -8.05 -2.54
CA ALA A 99 2.73 -6.65 -2.20
C ALA A 99 4.01 -5.88 -2.59
N LEU A 100 3.82 -4.72 -3.21
CA LEU A 100 4.89 -3.80 -3.57
C LEU A 100 5.55 -3.29 -2.29
N GLU A 101 4.70 -3.05 -1.31
CA GLU A 101 5.03 -2.61 0.01
C GLU A 101 5.42 -3.80 0.89
N VAL A 102 6.46 -3.62 1.69
CA VAL A 102 6.78 -4.61 2.71
C VAL A 102 5.81 -4.41 3.87
N GLU A 103 4.76 -5.21 3.90
CA GLU A 103 3.94 -5.41 5.10
C GLU A 103 4.84 -5.84 6.25
N LEU A 104 4.75 -5.15 7.38
CA LEU A 104 5.34 -5.65 8.63
C LEU A 104 4.60 -6.93 9.01
N SER A 105 5.35 -7.98 9.34
CA SER A 105 4.71 -9.19 9.89
C SER A 105 3.98 -8.86 11.18
N GLU A 106 3.00 -9.68 11.55
CA GLU A 106 2.29 -9.50 12.82
C GLU A 106 3.26 -9.47 14.01
N GLU A 107 4.29 -10.33 14.00
CA GLU A 107 5.34 -10.34 15.02
C GLU A 107 6.10 -9.00 15.08
N GLN A 108 6.45 -8.42 13.92
CA GLN A 108 7.14 -7.13 13.85
C GLN A 108 6.25 -5.98 14.33
N LEU A 109 4.97 -5.97 13.94
CA LEU A 109 4.02 -4.96 14.42
C LEU A 109 3.86 -5.03 15.93
N ARG A 110 3.70 -6.25 16.48
CA ARG A 110 3.63 -6.47 17.93
C ARG A 110 4.89 -5.98 18.61
N ASP A 111 6.08 -6.37 18.15
CA ASP A 111 7.35 -5.92 18.73
C ASP A 111 7.42 -4.39 18.79
N LEU A 112 7.10 -3.70 17.70
CA LEU A 112 7.14 -2.24 17.63
C LEU A 112 6.14 -1.58 18.59
N VAL A 113 4.91 -2.09 18.65
CA VAL A 113 3.85 -1.50 19.49
C VAL A 113 4.09 -1.77 20.98
N TYR A 114 4.34 -3.02 21.39
CA TYR A 114 4.52 -3.35 22.80
C TYR A 114 5.81 -2.75 23.39
N HIS A 115 6.83 -2.46 22.58
CA HIS A 115 8.04 -1.75 23.02
C HIS A 115 7.97 -0.22 22.87
N GLY A 116 6.81 0.36 22.53
CA GLY A 116 6.66 1.82 22.48
C GLY A 116 7.43 2.48 21.33
N ARG A 117 7.77 1.76 20.26
CA ARG A 117 8.63 2.24 19.16
C ARG A 117 7.84 2.99 18.09
N LEU A 118 7.01 3.96 18.49
CA LEU A 118 6.17 4.75 17.60
C LEU A 118 6.95 5.37 16.43
N ARG A 119 8.13 5.93 16.70
CA ARG A 119 8.99 6.49 15.65
C ARG A 119 9.34 5.47 14.57
N GLY A 120 9.68 4.24 14.95
CA GLY A 120 10.01 3.19 13.99
C GLY A 120 8.80 2.76 13.15
N ILE A 121 7.60 2.78 13.73
CA ILE A 121 6.35 2.57 12.99
C ILE A 121 6.17 3.69 11.97
N LEU A 122 6.19 4.96 12.41
CA LEU A 122 5.97 6.10 11.52
C LEU A 122 7.02 6.19 10.40
N GLU A 123 8.29 5.90 10.69
CA GLU A 123 9.34 5.82 9.67
C GLU A 123 9.03 4.73 8.62
N HIS A 124 8.58 3.55 9.05
CA HIS A 124 8.17 2.49 8.13
C HIS A 124 6.97 2.89 7.27
N LEU A 125 5.94 3.51 7.87
CA LEU A 125 4.75 3.97 7.14
C LEU A 125 5.12 5.03 6.10
N MET A 126 5.90 6.06 6.49
CA MET A 126 6.34 7.10 5.57
C MET A 126 7.20 6.58 4.42
N GLU A 127 8.06 5.60 4.67
CA GLU A 127 8.87 4.95 3.63
C GLU A 127 8.03 4.11 2.67
N THR A 128 6.89 3.62 3.13
CA THR A 128 5.95 2.77 2.41
C THR A 128 5.12 3.60 1.43
N GLU A 129 4.41 4.60 1.94
CA GLU A 129 3.72 5.63 1.16
C GLU A 129 4.60 6.27 0.08
N LYS A 130 5.86 6.54 0.42
CA LYS A 130 6.82 7.11 -0.52
C LYS A 130 7.13 6.16 -1.68
N ILE A 131 7.30 4.86 -1.41
CA ILE A 131 7.61 3.87 -2.46
C ILE A 131 6.40 3.67 -3.35
N ALA A 132 5.21 3.52 -2.78
CA ALA A 132 3.97 3.52 -3.54
C ALA A 132 3.97 4.69 -4.51
N ARG A 133 4.04 5.92 -4.00
CA ARG A 133 4.05 7.14 -4.84
C ARG A 133 5.15 7.15 -5.90
N ASP A 134 6.39 6.84 -5.54
CA ASP A 134 7.52 6.86 -6.49
C ASP A 134 7.32 5.81 -7.61
N VAL A 135 6.72 4.66 -7.29
CA VAL A 135 6.38 3.61 -8.28
C VAL A 135 5.20 4.02 -9.15
N TYR A 136 4.16 4.63 -8.58
CA TYR A 136 3.06 5.19 -9.37
C TYR A 136 3.53 6.27 -10.34
N GLU A 137 4.39 7.18 -9.88
CA GLU A 137 4.98 8.22 -10.72
C GLU A 137 5.84 7.62 -11.83
N TYR A 138 6.60 6.56 -11.53
CA TYR A 138 7.35 5.83 -12.53
C TYR A 138 6.44 5.15 -13.56
N LEU A 139 5.41 4.43 -13.12
CA LEU A 139 4.49 3.68 -14.00
C LEU A 139 3.67 4.62 -14.89
N SER A 140 3.15 5.71 -14.33
CA SER A 140 2.40 6.72 -15.09
C SER A 140 3.25 7.38 -16.19
N LYS A 141 4.56 7.55 -15.98
CA LYS A 141 5.48 8.05 -17.01
C LYS A 141 5.80 7.04 -18.10
N GLN A 142 5.80 5.75 -17.78
CA GLN A 142 6.14 4.67 -18.72
C GLN A 142 4.93 4.17 -19.53
N THR A 143 3.71 4.35 -19.03
CA THR A 143 2.51 3.94 -19.76
C THR A 143 2.13 4.96 -20.86
N THR A 144 1.73 4.47 -22.03
CA THR A 144 1.13 5.27 -23.10
C THR A 144 -0.40 5.28 -23.02
N ASP A 145 -0.97 4.49 -22.13
CA ASP A 145 -2.41 4.41 -21.91
C ASP A 145 -2.86 5.62 -21.06
N GLU A 146 -3.58 6.55 -21.68
CA GLU A 146 -4.09 7.76 -21.02
C GLU A 146 -5.13 7.43 -19.94
N GLU A 147 -5.87 6.33 -20.09
CA GLU A 147 -6.88 5.90 -19.12
C GLU A 147 -6.23 5.42 -17.82
N ILE A 148 -5.07 4.77 -17.91
CA ILE A 148 -4.22 4.42 -16.76
C ILE A 148 -3.64 5.68 -16.11
N LYS A 149 -3.19 6.68 -16.89
CA LYS A 149 -2.65 7.93 -16.34
C LYS A 149 -3.70 8.69 -15.53
N ASP A 150 -4.88 8.88 -16.11
CA ASP A 150 -5.97 9.62 -15.48
C ASP A 150 -6.52 8.92 -14.23
N THR A 151 -6.38 7.59 -14.17
CA THR A 151 -6.74 6.77 -13.02
C THR A 151 -5.72 6.83 -11.89
N LEU A 152 -4.42 6.75 -12.20
CA LEU A 152 -3.37 6.62 -11.18
C LEU A 152 -2.98 7.95 -10.55
N ILE A 153 -3.17 9.07 -11.24
CA ILE A 153 -2.79 10.41 -10.74
C ILE A 153 -3.64 10.85 -9.52
N PRO A 154 -4.97 10.68 -9.49
CA PRO A 154 -5.80 11.15 -8.36
C PRO A 154 -5.69 10.34 -7.08
N LEU A 155 -5.22 9.08 -7.15
CA LEU A 155 -5.16 8.18 -5.99
C LEU A 155 -3.93 8.43 -5.09
N PHE A 156 -2.89 9.09 -5.62
CA PHE A 156 -1.60 9.26 -4.93
C PHE A 156 -1.07 10.70 -4.97
N GLY A 157 -1.93 11.66 -5.35
CA GLY A 157 -1.62 13.09 -5.56
C GLY A 157 -2.15 14.02 -4.49
#